data_AF-A0A964ZF26-F1
#
_entry.id   AF-A0A964ZF26-F1
#
_cell.length_a   1.000
_cell.length_b   1.000
_cell.length_c   1.000
_cell.angle_alpha   90.00
_cell.angle_beta   90.00
_cell.angle_gamma   90.00
#
_symmetry.space_group_name_H-M   'P 1'
#
loop_
_entity.id
_entity.type
_entity.pdbx_description
1 polymer ?
#
loop_
_entity_poly.entity_id
_entity_poly.type
_entity_poly.pdbx_seq_one_letter_code
_entity_poly.pdbx_strand_id
1 'polypeptide(L)'
;MSMYIGEALVIEGSDLDNVAHIDLLIGDKSGPVGIAFANALANQSAGHTNLLAVVSPNIPAKPATVMITKVTLKGSKQVIQMFGPAQAAVARAVVDSVESGIIDKSQAE
;
A
#
# COMPACT_ATOMS: atom_id res chain seq x y z
N MET A 1 -19.23 3.82 -7.46
CA MET A 1 -18.85 4.79 -6.40
C MET A 1 -18.98 4.13 -5.03
N SER A 2 -18.31 3.00 -4.83
CA SER A 2 -18.19 2.42 -3.49
C SER A 2 -16.75 2.62 -2.99
N MET A 3 -16.64 3.05 -1.74
CA MET A 3 -15.41 3.05 -0.96
C MET A 3 -15.58 1.99 0.09
N TYR A 4 -14.60 1.10 0.20
CA TYR A 4 -14.52 0.10 1.26
C TYR A 4 -13.31 0.37 2.12
N ILE A 5 -13.43 -0.01 3.39
CA ILE A 5 -12.42 0.17 4.42
C ILE A 5 -12.10 -1.20 4.97
N GLY A 6 -10.81 -1.50 5.08
CA GLY A 6 -10.30 -2.71 5.71
C GLY A 6 -9.14 -2.39 6.65
N GLU A 7 -8.96 -3.23 7.66
CA GLU A 7 -7.85 -3.16 8.59
C GLU A 7 -7.42 -4.59 8.92
N ALA A 8 -6.12 -4.78 9.12
CA ALA A 8 -5.58 -6.00 9.70
C ALA A 8 -4.24 -5.76 10.41
N LEU A 9 -4.08 -6.45 11.53
CA LEU A 9 -2.83 -6.55 12.28
C LEU A 9 -2.35 -7.99 12.29
N VAL A 10 -1.09 -8.21 11.89
CA VAL A 10 -0.44 -9.52 11.86
C VAL A 10 0.83 -9.48 12.72
N ILE A 11 0.96 -10.47 13.60
CA ILE A 11 2.11 -10.68 14.48
C ILE A 11 2.70 -12.05 14.16
N GLU A 12 4.00 -12.14 13.94
CA GLU A 12 4.70 -13.41 13.78
C GLU A 12 5.07 -13.98 15.17
N GLY A 13 4.35 -15.01 15.60
CA GLY A 13 4.54 -15.60 16.92
C GLY A 13 4.28 -14.59 18.04
N SER A 14 5.29 -14.37 18.90
CA SER A 14 5.26 -13.35 19.96
C SER A 14 6.24 -12.19 19.70
N ASP A 15 6.77 -12.05 18.48
CA ASP A 15 7.69 -10.97 18.11
C ASP A 15 6.92 -9.67 17.87
N LEU A 16 7.21 -8.64 18.67
CA LEU A 16 6.60 -7.32 18.54
C LEU A 16 7.41 -6.36 17.66
N ASP A 17 8.63 -6.73 17.24
CA ASP A 17 9.51 -5.86 16.46
C ASP A 17 9.09 -5.77 14.98
N ASN A 18 8.36 -6.78 14.48
CA ASN A 18 7.94 -6.89 13.07
C ASN A 18 6.42 -6.92 12.88
N VAL A 19 5.66 -6.34 13.82
CA VAL A 19 4.19 -6.25 13.71
C VAL A 19 3.80 -5.41 12.50
N ALA A 20 3.00 -5.99 11.61
CA ALA A 20 2.43 -5.29 10.47
C ALA A 20 0.98 -4.90 10.78
N HIS A 21 0.67 -3.60 10.70
CA HIS A 21 -0.69 -3.09 10.89
C HIS A 21 -1.07 -2.20 9.72
N ILE A 22 -1.99 -2.68 8.88
CA ILE A 22 -2.43 -2.04 7.65
C ILE A 22 -3.82 -1.44 7.85
N ASP A 23 -3.94 -0.14 7.55
CA ASP A 23 -5.24 0.51 7.34
C ASP A 23 -5.37 0.71 5.82
N LEU A 24 -6.48 0.27 5.23
CA LEU A 24 -6.63 0.18 3.78
C LEU A 24 -7.96 0.79 3.32
N LEU A 25 -7.86 1.56 2.23
CA LEU A 25 -9.00 2.03 1.45
C LEU A 25 -8.94 1.41 0.05
N ILE A 26 -10.07 0.94 -0.45
CA ILE A 26 -10.22 0.46 -1.84
C ILE A 26 -11.52 0.99 -2.44
N GLY A 27 -11.48 1.37 -3.72
CA GLY A 27 -12.64 1.91 -4.42
C GLY A 27 -12.32 2.45 -5.81
N ASP A 28 -13.34 3.00 -6.47
CA ASP A 28 -13.26 3.50 -7.84
C ASP A 28 -12.27 4.68 -8.00
N LYS A 29 -11.55 4.70 -9.13
CA LYS A 29 -10.65 5.81 -9.52
C LYS A 29 -11.34 7.16 -9.67
N SER A 30 -12.60 7.16 -10.09
CA SER A 30 -13.41 8.39 -10.20
C SER A 30 -14.12 8.76 -8.90
N GLY A 31 -13.98 7.93 -7.85
CA GLY A 31 -14.59 8.12 -6.55
C GLY A 31 -13.67 8.77 -5.52
N PRO A 32 -14.11 8.82 -4.24
CA PRO A 32 -13.35 9.41 -3.14
C PRO A 32 -11.95 8.81 -2.97
N VAL A 33 -11.79 7.50 -3.20
CA VAL A 33 -10.49 6.82 -3.11
C VAL A 33 -9.52 7.30 -4.18
N GLY A 34 -9.99 7.49 -5.43
CA GLY A 34 -9.14 8.05 -6.49
C GLY A 34 -8.69 9.49 -6.23
N ILE A 35 -9.56 10.33 -5.66
CA ILE A 35 -9.20 11.69 -5.22
C ILE A 35 -8.14 11.62 -4.11
N ALA A 36 -8.36 10.79 -3.09
CA ALA A 36 -7.41 10.60 -1.99
C ALA A 36 -6.06 10.07 -2.50
N PHE A 37 -6.08 9.12 -3.43
CA PHE A 37 -4.89 8.57 -4.09
C PHE A 37 -4.07 9.67 -4.77
N ALA A 38 -4.71 10.49 -5.62
CA ALA A 38 -4.01 11.55 -6.36
C ALA A 38 -3.41 12.59 -5.42
N ASN A 39 -4.16 12.99 -4.39
CA ASN A 39 -3.68 13.93 -3.38
C ASN A 39 -2.51 13.37 -2.57
N ALA A 40 -2.60 12.10 -2.14
CA ALA A 40 -1.53 11.46 -1.37
C ALA A 40 -0.24 11.34 -2.19
N LEU A 41 -0.34 10.96 -3.47
CA LEU A 41 0.83 10.82 -4.33
C LEU A 41 1.49 12.17 -4.65
N ALA A 42 0.68 13.22 -4.85
CA ALA A 42 1.18 14.57 -5.13
C ALA A 42 1.74 15.29 -3.89
N ASN A 43 1.33 14.90 -2.68
CA ASN A 43 1.69 15.59 -1.45
C ASN A 43 2.70 14.80 -0.61
N GLN A 44 3.92 15.31 -0.55
CA GLN A 44 5.04 14.73 0.18
C GLN A 44 5.40 15.64 1.36
N SER A 45 5.78 15.05 2.50
CA SER A 45 6.22 15.83 3.66
C SER A 45 7.45 15.22 4.32
N ALA A 46 8.18 16.04 5.09
CA ALA A 46 9.40 15.59 5.75
C ALA A 46 9.11 14.38 6.67
N GLY A 47 9.77 13.26 6.40
CA GLY A 47 9.59 12.01 7.14
C GLY A 47 8.35 11.19 6.74
N HIS A 48 7.50 11.66 5.83
CA HIS A 48 6.36 10.91 5.30
C HIS A 48 6.32 11.03 3.78
N THR A 49 6.87 10.02 3.11
CA THR A 49 6.94 9.93 1.65
C THR A 49 5.95 8.88 1.16
N ASN A 50 5.06 9.27 0.27
CA ASN A 50 4.05 8.40 -0.33
C ASN A 50 4.49 7.97 -1.72
N LEU A 51 4.44 6.67 -2.01
CA LEU A 51 4.90 6.11 -3.29
C LEU A 51 3.92 5.09 -3.84
N LEU A 52 4.02 4.80 -5.14
CA LEU A 52 3.33 3.66 -5.74
C LEU A 52 3.89 2.35 -5.18
N ALA A 53 3.02 1.40 -4.87
CA ALA A 53 3.43 0.03 -4.58
C ALA A 53 3.91 -0.64 -5.87
N VAL A 54 5.16 -1.11 -5.87
CA VAL A 54 5.77 -1.80 -7.02
C VAL A 54 6.27 -3.17 -6.56
N VAL A 55 6.01 -4.19 -7.38
CA VAL A 55 6.51 -5.56 -7.14
C VAL A 55 8.02 -5.59 -7.31
N SER A 56 8.51 -4.86 -8.32
CA SER A 56 9.91 -4.58 -8.59
C SER A 56 10.04 -3.24 -9.33
N PRO A 57 11.25 -2.67 -9.47
CA PRO A 57 11.44 -1.45 -10.25
C PRO A 57 10.80 -1.57 -11.64
N ASN A 58 10.05 -0.54 -12.04
CA ASN A 58 9.28 -0.47 -13.30
C ASN A 58 8.10 -1.46 -13.43
N ILE A 59 7.71 -2.17 -12.35
CA ILE A 59 6.58 -3.10 -12.35
C ILE A 59 5.61 -2.74 -11.20
N PRO A 60 4.69 -1.77 -11.41
CA PRO A 60 3.69 -1.41 -10.40
C PRO A 60 2.64 -2.51 -10.21
N ALA A 61 2.10 -2.63 -8.99
CA ALA A 61 0.96 -3.49 -8.73
C ALA A 61 -0.31 -2.96 -9.43
N LYS A 62 -1.21 -3.89 -9.76
CA LYS A 62 -2.54 -3.62 -10.29
C LYS A 62 -3.57 -4.36 -9.43
N PRO A 63 -4.62 -3.69 -8.91
CA PRO A 63 -4.95 -2.27 -9.07
C PRO A 63 -3.91 -1.29 -8.51
N ALA A 64 -3.87 -0.09 -9.10
CA ALA A 64 -2.90 0.94 -8.73
C ALA A 64 -3.02 1.28 -7.25
N THR A 65 -1.92 1.14 -6.52
CA THR A 65 -1.89 1.23 -5.06
C THR A 65 -0.87 2.28 -4.63
N VAL A 66 -1.30 3.21 -3.77
CA VAL A 66 -0.41 4.19 -3.11
C VAL A 66 -0.15 3.73 -1.68
N MET A 67 1.11 3.73 -1.27
CA MET A 67 1.51 3.48 0.11
C MET A 67 1.70 4.80 0.83
N ILE A 68 1.08 4.91 2.02
CA ILE A 68 1.13 6.10 2.87
C ILE A 68 1.77 5.71 4.20
N THR A 69 2.84 6.39 4.58
CA THR A 69 3.60 6.07 5.79
C THR A 69 2.92 6.64 7.03
N LYS A 70 2.55 5.76 7.98
CA LYS A 70 1.98 6.16 9.29
C LYS A 70 3.04 6.72 10.25
N VAL A 71 4.24 6.15 10.23
CA VAL A 71 5.33 6.50 11.15
C VAL A 71 6.32 7.43 10.46
N THR A 72 6.78 8.45 11.18
CA THR A 72 7.81 9.38 10.71
C THR A 72 9.14 8.67 10.50
N LEU A 73 9.61 8.62 9.25
CA LEU A 73 10.90 8.06 8.87
C LEU A 73 12.02 9.05 9.23
N LYS A 74 13.02 8.60 9.99
CA LYS A 74 14.11 9.41 10.55
C LYS A 74 15.48 9.13 9.91
N GLY A 75 15.60 8.11 9.07
CA GLY A 75 16.87 7.76 8.45
C GLY A 75 16.78 6.63 7.43
N SER A 76 17.90 6.39 6.73
CA SER A 76 18.00 5.48 5.59
C SER A 76 17.57 4.04 5.91
N LYS A 77 17.86 3.54 7.11
CA LYS A 77 17.44 2.19 7.53
C LYS A 77 15.92 2.02 7.45
N GLN A 78 15.15 2.99 7.96
CA GLN A 78 13.69 2.93 7.95
C GLN A 78 13.12 3.14 6.54
N VAL A 79 13.78 3.98 5.73
CA VAL A 79 13.45 4.17 4.31
C VAL A 79 13.60 2.85 3.55
N ILE A 80 14.70 2.12 3.76
CA ILE A 80 14.95 0.82 3.10
C ILE A 80 13.95 -0.23 3.58
N GLN A 81 13.57 -0.24 4.86
CA GLN A 81 12.54 -1.15 5.37
C GLN A 81 11.16 -0.88 4.74
N MET A 82 10.77 0.39 4.63
CA MET A 82 9.48 0.79 4.05
C MET A 82 9.44 0.55 2.53
N PHE A 83 10.47 0.98 1.80
CA PHE A 83 10.51 0.94 0.33
C PHE A 83 11.37 -0.20 -0.23
N GLY A 84 11.52 -1.26 0.56
CA GLY A 84 12.11 -2.53 0.16
C GLY A 84 11.14 -3.66 0.48
N PRO A 85 11.28 -4.34 1.63
CA PRO A 85 10.44 -5.47 1.97
C PRO A 85 8.96 -5.09 2.14
N ALA A 86 8.62 -3.98 2.81
CA ALA A 86 7.22 -3.62 3.00
C ALA A 86 6.54 -3.23 1.68
N GLN A 87 7.21 -2.47 0.80
CA GLN A 87 6.67 -2.12 -0.51
C GLN A 87 6.45 -3.34 -1.40
N ALA A 88 7.42 -4.25 -1.47
CA ALA A 88 7.29 -5.48 -2.24
C ALA A 88 6.16 -6.37 -1.69
N ALA A 89 6.03 -6.47 -0.35
CA ALA A 89 4.97 -7.25 0.28
C ALA A 89 3.57 -6.68 0.01
N VAL A 90 3.38 -5.37 0.14
CA VAL A 90 2.09 -4.72 -0.18
C VAL A 90 1.77 -4.89 -1.66
N ALA A 91 2.73 -4.65 -2.55
CA ALA A 91 2.52 -4.81 -3.99
C ALA A 91 2.15 -6.26 -4.37
N ARG A 92 2.85 -7.24 -3.79
CA ARG A 92 2.56 -8.66 -3.99
C ARG A 92 1.20 -9.04 -3.44
N ALA A 93 0.83 -8.61 -2.23
CA ALA A 93 -0.48 -8.90 -1.66
C ALA A 93 -1.64 -8.41 -2.55
N VAL A 94 -1.48 -7.24 -3.18
CA VAL A 94 -2.45 -6.72 -4.17
C VAL A 94 -2.53 -7.62 -5.40
N VAL A 95 -1.38 -8.00 -5.98
CA VAL A 95 -1.33 -8.87 -7.16
C VAL A 95 -1.89 -10.26 -6.86
N ASP A 96 -1.52 -10.86 -5.74
CA ASP A 96 -2.00 -12.17 -5.28
C ASP A 96 -3.52 -12.13 -5.00
N SER A 97 -4.05 -10.99 -4.55
CA SER A 97 -5.49 -10.78 -4.38
C SER A 97 -6.24 -10.78 -5.72
N VAL A 98 -5.62 -10.26 -6.79
CA VAL A 98 -6.17 -10.34 -8.16
C VAL A 98 -6.06 -11.77 -8.70
N GLU A 99 -4.92 -12.43 -8.50
CA GLU A 99 -4.68 -13.80 -8.97
C GLU A 99 -5.63 -14.81 -8.32
N SER A 100 -5.90 -14.65 -7.02
CA SER A 100 -6.84 -15.49 -6.27
C SER A 100 -8.32 -15.14 -6.47
N GLY A 101 -8.62 -14.06 -7.19
CA GLY A 101 -9.98 -13.61 -7.47
C GLY A 101 -10.68 -12.89 -6.31
N ILE A 102 -9.95 -12.51 -5.24
CA ILE A 102 -10.45 -11.62 -4.19
C ILE A 102 -10.77 -10.24 -4.78
N ILE A 103 -9.89 -9.76 -5.67
CA ILE A 103 -10.14 -8.60 -6.53
C ILE A 103 -10.41 -9.13 -7.94
N ASP A 104 -11.55 -8.78 -8.52
CA ASP A 104 -11.87 -9.17 -9.90
C ASP A 104 -10.85 -8.55 -10.87
N LYS A 105 -10.20 -9.39 -11.69
CA LYS A 105 -9.22 -8.97 -12.68
C LYS A 105 -9.76 -7.93 -13.66
N SER A 106 -11.06 -7.97 -13.98
CA SER A 106 -11.72 -6.98 -14.85
C SER A 106 -11.81 -5.59 -14.21
N GLN A 107 -11.66 -5.50 -12.89
CA GLN A 107 -11.69 -4.26 -12.10
C GLN A 107 -10.29 -3.82 -11.64
N ALA A 108 -9.24 -4.57 -11.98
CA ALA A 108 -7.88 -4.28 -11.54
C ALA A 108 -7.23 -3.11 -12.30
N GLU A 109 -7.89 -2.52 -13.30
CA GLU A 109 -7.32 -1.42 -14.08
C GLU A 109 -7.56 -0.04 -13.50
#